data_AF-A0A381QQS2-F1
#
_entry.id   AF-A0A381QQS2-F1
#
_cell.length_a   1.000
_cell.length_b   1.000
_cell.length_c   1.000
_cell.angle_alpha   90.00
_cell.angle_beta   90.00
_cell.angle_gamma   90.00
#
_symmetry.space_group_name_H-M   'P 1'
#
loop_
_entity.id
_entity.type
_entity.pdbx_description
1 polymer ?
#
loop_
_entity_poly.entity_id
_entity_poly.type
_entity_poly.pdbx_seq_one_letter_code
_entity_poly.pdbx_strand_id
1 'polypeptide(L)'
;MLHQSIKFYFARFACTLFLMFGIGFSGLYFIHEVALPNIVFDDLAVQWSIFLVCLFFGFIGYGMLGEQRFSNALYKLKNIPPNSLAENIKFQFENLIELTYSSYFLPSTGKRYRNLSVLQYADYLLSIGEESPRALSYYVQAFIQSPQNSRFRKPLLSILNRGQELSGQEMDLLLIMYQQEKQHDPVFTSYLARLFLRAKQWSGQTEPLFLSALDEKNELSEEIIKFVLPIYLAHRRTDERALSFFVKALEFSVEDEKEIKIILAQSYCEGNLVGVAPHLHRKCEEIFYKLESSQQEELKSKADETRIAFKLKKIKLFRKEDLQDLKRLKVEMGLVTTKISLIMKGIIWFGLRLRNSGKWVLLKILDGAYLFGNLSFKKKFTTFAIVSIFIVIGVSFKEVWSPNYGQEKDIFQGSSVISSGSIERKKGSRVFTVQIAAVDSAKEANKLVEKLKRKNIENLYVVKSKRSQGGHWFKLRVGKFSSKIKASEFANQLIASKKVKNYFITAIPKK
;
A
#
# COMPACT_ATOMS: atom_id res chain seq x y z
N MET A 1 10.47 8.57 -9.69
CA MET A 1 10.66 7.72 -8.48
C MET A 1 11.66 6.58 -8.69
N LEU A 2 11.69 5.94 -9.86
CA LEU A 2 12.62 4.84 -10.17
C LEU A 2 14.09 5.26 -10.08
N HIS A 3 14.44 6.42 -10.64
CA HIS A 3 15.82 6.96 -10.61
C HIS A 3 16.35 7.17 -9.18
N GLN A 4 15.55 7.74 -8.27
CA GLN A 4 15.93 7.91 -6.86
C GLN A 4 16.07 6.56 -6.15
N SER A 5 15.22 5.58 -6.48
CA SER A 5 15.31 4.23 -5.92
C SER A 5 16.61 3.54 -6.34
N ILE A 6 17.01 3.68 -7.61
CA ILE A 6 18.28 3.14 -8.11
C ILE A 6 19.45 3.80 -7.37
N LYS A 7 19.48 5.14 -7.28
CA LYS A 7 20.51 5.88 -6.52
C LYS A 7 20.57 5.41 -5.06
N PHE A 8 19.41 5.20 -4.43
CA PHE A 8 19.29 4.76 -3.06
C PHE A 8 19.93 3.39 -2.81
N TYR A 9 19.59 2.39 -3.64
CA TYR A 9 20.12 1.03 -3.49
C TYR A 9 21.58 0.94 -3.93
N PHE A 10 21.94 1.59 -5.04
CA PHE A 10 23.30 1.59 -5.56
C PHE A 10 24.30 2.16 -4.55
N ALA A 11 24.01 3.33 -3.96
CA ALA A 11 24.90 3.95 -2.98
C ALA A 11 25.07 3.09 -1.72
N ARG A 12 24.00 2.43 -1.26
CA ARG A 12 24.05 1.55 -0.07
C ARG A 12 24.80 0.27 -0.34
N PHE A 13 24.61 -0.31 -1.52
CA PHE A 13 25.36 -1.48 -1.94
C PHE A 13 26.84 -1.16 -2.09
N ALA A 14 27.18 -0.04 -2.74
CA ALA A 14 28.55 0.44 -2.86
C ALA A 14 29.18 0.71 -1.48
N CYS A 15 28.46 1.38 -0.56
CA CYS A 15 28.93 1.61 0.80
C CYS A 15 29.13 0.29 1.57
N THR A 16 28.21 -0.66 1.43
CA THR A 16 28.33 -2.00 2.05
C THR A 16 29.55 -2.74 1.52
N LEU A 17 29.76 -2.75 0.21
CA LEU A 17 30.94 -3.36 -0.42
C LEU A 17 32.23 -2.68 0.04
N PHE A 18 32.26 -1.35 0.08
CA PHE A 18 33.41 -0.61 0.55
C PHE A 18 33.75 -0.94 2.01
N LEU A 19 32.74 -1.03 2.88
CA LEU A 19 32.93 -1.45 4.28
C LEU A 19 33.40 -2.90 4.38
N MET A 20 32.89 -3.79 3.53
CA MET A 20 33.33 -5.18 3.46
C MET A 20 34.80 -5.30 3.08
N PHE A 21 35.22 -4.63 2.01
CA PHE A 21 36.60 -4.67 1.55
C PHE A 21 37.56 -3.90 2.47
N GLY A 22 37.12 -2.82 3.10
CA GLY A 22 37.96 -2.05 4.02
C GLY A 22 38.04 -2.68 5.41
N ILE A 23 36.91 -2.69 6.12
CA ILE A 23 36.81 -3.13 7.52
C ILE A 23 36.83 -4.65 7.60
N GLY A 24 36.15 -5.34 6.69
CA GLY A 24 36.12 -6.80 6.73
C GLY A 24 37.46 -7.44 6.44
N PHE A 25 38.17 -6.98 5.40
CA PHE A 25 39.52 -7.45 5.10
C PHE A 25 40.51 -7.10 6.21
N SER A 26 40.55 -5.84 6.64
CA SER A 26 41.44 -5.40 7.73
C SER A 26 41.15 -6.14 9.04
N GLY A 27 39.87 -6.40 9.33
CA GLY A 27 39.44 -7.14 10.52
C GLY A 27 39.88 -8.59 10.51
N LEU A 28 39.71 -9.29 9.38
CA LEU A 28 40.18 -10.67 9.22
C LEU A 28 41.70 -10.76 9.25
N TYR A 29 42.39 -9.84 8.57
CA TYR A 29 43.85 -9.74 8.60
C TYR A 29 44.37 -9.55 10.03
N PHE A 30 43.78 -8.63 10.78
CA PHE A 30 44.18 -8.40 12.17
C PHE A 30 43.94 -9.64 13.06
N ILE A 31 42.83 -10.34 12.87
CA ILE A 31 42.53 -11.55 13.65
C ILE A 31 43.56 -12.65 13.37
N HIS A 32 43.88 -12.90 12.09
CA HIS A 32 44.78 -13.97 11.68
C HIS A 32 46.26 -13.66 11.91
N GLU A 33 46.71 -12.46 11.58
CA GLU A 33 48.15 -12.12 11.62
C GLU A 33 48.59 -11.51 12.95
N VAL A 34 47.71 -10.77 13.62
CA VAL A 34 48.10 -10.00 14.81
C VAL A 34 47.57 -10.64 16.09
N ALA A 35 46.31 -11.06 16.11
CA ALA A 35 45.66 -11.54 17.34
C ALA A 35 45.90 -13.03 17.62
N LEU A 36 45.88 -13.88 16.58
CA LEU A 36 45.97 -15.34 16.71
C LEU A 36 46.88 -15.96 15.62
N PRO A 37 48.17 -15.59 15.57
CA PRO A 37 49.09 -16.18 14.59
C PRO A 37 49.18 -17.70 14.80
N ASN A 38 48.99 -18.46 13.70
CA ASN A 38 49.09 -19.92 13.60
C ASN A 38 47.87 -20.77 14.03
N ILE A 39 46.69 -20.19 14.25
CA ILE A 39 45.49 -20.98 14.54
C ILE A 39 44.52 -20.99 13.36
N VAL A 40 44.25 -22.18 12.82
CA VAL A 40 43.29 -22.37 11.71
C VAL A 40 41.90 -22.61 12.30
N PHE A 41 41.01 -21.63 12.16
CA PHE A 41 39.59 -21.76 12.51
C PHE A 41 38.70 -21.63 11.28
N ASP A 42 37.45 -22.11 11.37
CA ASP A 42 36.44 -21.89 10.32
C ASP A 42 35.96 -20.43 10.36
N ASP A 43 36.48 -19.64 9.42
CA ASP A 43 36.19 -18.21 9.29
C ASP A 43 34.75 -17.90 8.90
N LEU A 44 33.95 -18.91 8.56
CA LEU A 44 32.60 -18.73 8.07
C LEU A 44 31.74 -17.93 9.07
N ALA A 45 31.82 -18.23 10.37
CA ALA A 45 31.07 -17.50 11.39
C ALA A 45 31.50 -16.02 11.51
N VAL A 46 32.82 -15.75 11.43
CA VAL A 46 33.39 -14.41 11.54
C VAL A 46 33.05 -13.59 10.29
N GLN A 47 33.18 -14.18 9.10
CA GLN A 47 32.81 -13.56 7.83
C GLN A 47 31.33 -13.17 7.78
N TRP A 48 30.42 -14.05 8.22
CA TRP A 48 29.00 -13.72 8.28
C TRP A 48 28.68 -12.62 9.29
N SER A 49 29.37 -12.59 10.43
CA SER A 49 29.23 -11.52 11.43
C SER A 49 29.66 -10.16 10.86
N ILE A 50 30.86 -10.09 10.26
CA ILE A 50 31.38 -8.89 9.59
C ILE A 50 30.43 -8.45 8.47
N PHE A 51 29.95 -9.39 7.65
CA PHE A 51 29.00 -9.10 6.59
C PHE A 51 27.70 -8.47 7.11
N LEU A 52 27.14 -9.02 8.18
CA LEU A 52 25.92 -8.48 8.80
C LEU A 52 26.15 -7.06 9.32
N VAL A 53 27.29 -6.80 9.97
CA VAL A 53 27.66 -5.47 10.46
C VAL A 53 27.82 -4.48 9.30
N CYS A 54 28.57 -4.83 8.26
CA CYS A 54 28.76 -3.97 7.09
C CYS A 54 27.44 -3.70 6.36
N LEU A 55 26.55 -4.69 6.24
CA LEU A 55 25.22 -4.53 5.67
C LEU A 55 24.37 -3.60 6.53
N PHE A 56 24.40 -3.74 7.85
CA PHE A 56 23.70 -2.87 8.78
C PHE A 56 24.15 -1.40 8.63
N PHE A 57 25.46 -1.13 8.66
CA PHE A 57 25.97 0.24 8.52
C PHE A 57 25.76 0.80 7.10
N GLY A 58 25.94 -0.02 6.07
CA GLY A 58 25.71 0.38 4.68
C GLY A 58 24.26 0.71 4.36
N PHE A 59 23.28 -0.01 4.93
CA PHE A 59 21.86 0.25 4.66
C PHE A 59 21.19 1.19 5.66
N ILE A 60 21.38 0.93 6.97
CA ILE A 60 20.72 1.66 8.06
C ILE A 60 21.57 2.88 8.45
N GLY A 61 22.86 2.69 8.72
CA GLY A 61 23.77 3.77 9.13
C GLY A 61 23.83 4.90 8.10
N TYR A 62 24.02 4.56 6.83
CA TYR A 62 24.02 5.53 5.72
C TYR A 62 22.72 6.35 5.66
N GLY A 63 21.57 5.72 5.85
CA GLY A 63 20.28 6.43 5.88
C GLY A 63 20.13 7.36 7.09
N MET A 64 20.58 6.90 8.27
CA MET A 64 20.55 7.69 9.50
C MET A 64 21.41 8.95 9.40
N LEU A 65 22.57 8.88 8.76
CA LEU A 65 23.42 10.06 8.51
C LEU A 65 22.69 11.12 7.69
N GLY A 66 21.92 10.70 6.68
CA GLY A 66 21.07 11.60 5.91
C GLY A 66 19.98 12.27 6.74
N GLU A 67 19.25 11.50 7.55
CA GLU A 67 18.22 12.05 8.45
C GLU A 67 18.81 13.06 9.44
N GLN A 68 19.98 12.78 10.00
CA GLN A 68 20.67 13.67 10.93
C GLN A 68 21.12 14.96 10.23
N ARG A 69 21.72 14.86 9.04
CA ARG A 69 22.12 16.03 8.24
C ARG A 69 20.91 16.92 7.91
N PHE A 70 19.82 16.31 7.48
CA PHE A 70 18.57 17.03 7.21
C PHE A 70 18.03 17.72 8.46
N SER A 71 17.96 17.01 9.58
CA SER A 71 17.44 17.55 10.85
C SER A 71 18.29 18.71 11.36
N ASN A 72 19.62 18.59 11.27
CA ASN A 72 20.55 19.65 11.67
C ASN A 72 20.43 20.89 10.77
N ALA A 73 20.33 20.71 9.46
CA ALA A 73 20.16 21.82 8.52
C ALA A 73 18.80 22.51 8.73
N LEU A 74 17.73 21.74 8.93
CA LEU A 74 16.42 22.28 9.26
C LEU A 74 16.42 23.05 10.59
N TYR A 75 17.11 22.55 11.61
CA TYR A 75 17.24 23.22 12.89
C TYR A 75 17.97 24.57 12.77
N LYS A 76 19.03 24.63 11.96
CA LYS A 76 19.73 25.89 11.65
C LYS A 76 18.80 26.91 10.98
N LEU A 77 17.98 26.45 10.03
CA LEU A 77 16.99 27.29 9.34
C LEU A 77 15.84 27.79 10.23
N LYS A 78 15.59 27.15 11.37
CA LYS A 78 14.62 27.66 12.37
C LYS A 78 15.19 28.76 13.26
N ASN A 79 16.51 28.76 13.44
CA ASN A 79 17.22 29.66 14.35
C ASN A 79 18.11 30.63 13.57
N ILE A 80 17.53 31.27 12.55
CA ILE A 80 18.26 32.20 11.70
C ILE A 80 18.44 33.53 12.46
N PRO A 81 19.67 34.07 12.57
CA PRO A 81 19.88 35.37 13.18
C PRO A 81 19.28 36.48 12.32
N PRO A 82 18.70 37.53 12.92
CA PRO A 82 17.93 38.56 12.21
C PRO A 82 18.73 39.32 11.15
N ASN A 83 20.06 39.36 11.27
CA ASN A 83 20.96 40.06 10.34
C ASN A 83 21.37 39.22 9.12
N SER A 84 20.78 38.03 8.93
CA SER A 84 21.14 37.13 7.83
C SER A 84 20.58 37.64 6.50
N LEU A 85 21.41 37.63 5.45
CA LEU A 85 20.98 37.97 4.09
C LEU A 85 19.94 36.96 3.59
N ALA A 86 18.82 37.48 3.06
CA ALA A 86 17.71 36.66 2.55
C ALA A 86 18.15 35.66 1.46
N GLU A 87 19.10 36.04 0.62
CA GLU A 87 19.63 35.17 -0.45
C GLU A 87 20.36 33.93 0.10
N ASN A 88 21.12 34.08 1.19
CA ASN A 88 21.79 32.96 1.84
C ASN A 88 20.75 31.98 2.44
N ILE A 89 19.67 32.52 3.02
CA ILE A 89 18.59 31.69 3.58
C ILE A 89 17.87 30.93 2.47
N LYS A 90 17.55 31.59 1.35
CA LYS A 90 16.97 30.97 0.15
C LYS A 90 17.86 29.82 -0.34
N PHE A 91 19.16 30.05 -0.48
CA PHE A 91 20.12 29.02 -0.89
C PHE A 91 20.17 27.84 0.09
N GLN A 92 20.09 28.08 1.40
CA GLN A 92 20.06 27.01 2.40
C GLN A 92 18.78 26.16 2.33
N PHE A 93 17.62 26.77 2.09
CA PHE A 93 16.37 26.02 1.85
C PHE A 93 16.44 25.19 0.57
N GLU A 94 17.01 25.74 -0.50
CA GLU A 94 17.17 25.04 -1.79
C GLU A 94 18.09 23.82 -1.65
N ASN A 95 19.24 23.98 -0.99
CA ASN A 95 20.15 22.88 -0.67
C ASN A 95 19.48 21.81 0.21
N LEU A 96 18.64 22.23 1.16
CA LEU A 96 17.90 21.31 1.99
C LEU A 96 16.91 20.47 1.17
N ILE A 97 16.20 21.10 0.22
CA ILE A 97 15.28 20.42 -0.70
C ILE A 97 16.07 19.48 -1.62
N GLU A 98 17.19 19.91 -2.17
CA GLU A 98 18.05 19.07 -3.02
C GLU A 98 18.56 17.84 -2.27
N LEU A 99 18.96 18.01 -1.00
CA LEU A 99 19.38 16.91 -0.13
C LEU A 99 18.31 15.81 -0.06
N THR A 100 17.02 16.12 -0.11
CA THR A 100 15.93 15.12 -0.07
C THR A 100 15.86 14.21 -1.31
N TYR A 101 16.47 14.62 -2.43
CA TYR A 101 16.59 13.82 -3.65
C TYR A 101 17.82 12.92 -3.69
N SER A 102 18.74 13.10 -2.73
CA SER A 102 19.96 12.31 -2.64
C SER A 102 19.68 10.83 -2.36
N SER A 103 20.74 10.02 -2.53
CA SER A 103 20.74 8.59 -2.21
C SER A 103 20.47 8.30 -0.73
N TYR A 104 20.58 9.27 0.18
CA TYR A 104 20.34 9.05 1.60
C TYR A 104 18.91 8.61 1.91
N PHE A 105 17.91 9.01 1.11
CA PHE A 105 16.50 8.82 1.43
C PHE A 105 15.80 7.84 0.49
N LEU A 106 14.95 6.97 1.05
CA LEU A 106 13.97 6.24 0.25
C LEU A 106 13.04 7.25 -0.45
N PRO A 107 12.49 6.94 -1.64
CA PRO A 107 11.62 7.87 -2.36
C PRO A 107 10.43 8.38 -1.52
N SER A 108 9.83 7.52 -0.70
CA SER A 108 8.72 7.88 0.19
C SER A 108 9.17 8.80 1.33
N THR A 109 10.29 8.49 2.00
CA THR A 109 10.83 9.30 3.09
C THR A 109 11.37 10.63 2.59
N GLY A 110 12.06 10.63 1.44
CA GLY A 110 12.57 11.82 0.78
C GLY A 110 11.42 12.74 0.36
N LYS A 111 10.34 12.18 -0.23
CA LYS A 111 9.12 12.95 -0.53
C LYS A 111 8.52 13.59 0.72
N ARG A 112 8.45 12.86 1.84
CA ARG A 112 7.93 13.42 3.11
C ARG A 112 8.77 14.59 3.60
N TYR A 113 10.09 14.45 3.65
CA TYR A 113 10.98 15.54 4.07
C TYR A 113 10.97 16.71 3.09
N ARG A 114 10.89 16.44 1.78
CA ARG A 114 10.76 17.47 0.76
C ARG A 114 9.50 18.30 0.94
N ASN A 115 8.37 17.65 1.15
CA ASN A 115 7.09 18.33 1.39
C ASN A 115 7.19 19.26 2.61
N LEU A 116 7.78 18.78 3.71
CA LEU A 116 8.02 19.59 4.90
C LEU A 116 8.92 20.81 4.60
N SER A 117 10.03 20.61 3.88
CA SER A 117 10.97 21.69 3.52
C SER A 117 10.33 22.71 2.59
N VAL A 118 9.56 22.27 1.59
CA VAL A 118 8.84 23.15 0.66
C VAL A 118 7.83 24.00 1.40
N LEU A 119 7.07 23.43 2.34
CA LEU A 119 6.11 24.18 3.14
C LEU A 119 6.81 25.29 3.96
N GLN A 120 7.90 24.95 4.66
CA GLN A 120 8.65 25.93 5.46
C GLN A 120 9.34 27.00 4.59
N TYR A 121 9.84 26.61 3.42
CA TYR A 121 10.44 27.56 2.51
C TYR A 121 9.38 28.51 1.94
N ALA A 122 8.21 28.00 1.57
CA ALA A 122 7.09 28.81 1.13
C ALA A 122 6.61 29.77 2.25
N ASP A 123 6.53 29.32 3.50
CA ASP A 123 6.22 30.20 4.64
C ASP A 123 7.28 31.32 4.79
N TYR A 124 8.56 31.00 4.64
CA TYR A 124 9.64 31.99 4.68
C TYR A 124 9.55 33.01 3.53
N LEU A 125 9.38 32.54 2.29
CA LEU A 125 9.22 33.39 1.11
C LEU A 125 8.02 34.34 1.27
N LEU A 126 6.93 33.83 1.83
CA LEU A 126 5.75 34.63 2.12
C LEU A 126 6.05 35.71 3.17
N SER A 127 6.82 35.38 4.21
CA SER A 127 7.17 36.33 5.28
C SER A 127 8.04 37.50 4.81
N ILE A 128 8.85 37.29 3.77
CA ILE A 128 9.67 38.35 3.15
C ILE A 128 8.97 39.06 1.98
N GLY A 129 7.74 38.64 1.64
CA GLY A 129 6.97 39.21 0.53
C GLY A 129 7.55 38.91 -0.85
N GLU A 130 8.22 37.78 -1.05
CA GLU A 130 8.80 37.42 -2.33
C GLU A 130 7.73 36.99 -3.35
N GLU A 131 7.70 37.66 -4.51
CA GLU A 131 6.75 37.38 -5.60
C GLU A 131 7.41 36.92 -6.91
N SER A 132 8.68 36.51 -6.86
CA SER A 132 9.38 36.03 -8.05
C SER A 132 8.72 34.76 -8.64
N PRO A 133 8.85 34.49 -9.95
CA PRO A 133 8.30 33.27 -10.57
C PRO A 133 8.76 31.98 -9.88
N ARG A 134 9.99 31.99 -9.35
CA ARG A 134 10.54 30.89 -8.57
C ARG A 134 9.82 30.70 -7.24
N ALA A 135 9.49 31.77 -6.52
CA ALA A 135 8.70 31.70 -5.29
C ALA A 135 7.28 31.19 -5.56
N LEU A 136 6.66 31.62 -6.66
CA LEU A 136 5.35 31.14 -7.08
C LEU A 136 5.33 29.62 -7.24
N SER A 137 6.35 29.03 -7.86
CA SER A 137 6.44 27.56 -7.98
C SER A 137 6.41 26.84 -6.62
N TYR A 138 7.03 27.42 -5.58
CA TYR A 138 7.00 26.88 -4.22
C TYR A 138 5.66 27.12 -3.53
N TYR A 139 5.00 28.26 -3.74
CA TYR A 139 3.65 28.51 -3.22
C TYR A 139 2.63 27.53 -3.83
N VAL A 140 2.67 27.31 -5.15
CA VAL A 140 1.82 26.32 -5.82
C VAL A 140 2.07 24.94 -5.24
N GLN A 141 3.35 24.55 -5.10
CA GLN A 141 3.71 23.25 -4.57
C GLN A 141 3.26 23.07 -3.10
N ALA A 142 3.39 24.11 -2.27
CA ALA A 142 2.93 24.11 -0.88
C ALA A 142 1.40 24.04 -0.79
N PHE A 143 0.69 24.77 -1.65
CA PHE A 143 -0.77 24.73 -1.73
C PHE A 143 -1.28 23.34 -2.13
N ILE A 144 -0.72 22.73 -3.19
CA ILE A 144 -1.10 21.37 -3.62
C ILE A 144 -0.89 20.34 -2.51
N GLN A 145 0.15 20.51 -1.68
CA GLN A 145 0.41 19.63 -0.53
C GLN A 145 -0.58 19.83 0.62
N SER A 146 -1.16 21.01 0.76
CA SER A 146 -2.11 21.34 1.83
C SER A 146 -3.18 22.32 1.33
N PRO A 147 -4.14 21.85 0.50
CA PRO A 147 -5.09 22.73 -0.19
C PRO A 147 -6.06 23.48 0.75
N GLN A 148 -6.24 22.98 1.97
CA GLN A 148 -7.04 23.63 3.01
C GLN A 148 -6.31 24.81 3.67
N ASN A 149 -4.99 24.93 3.48
CA ASN A 149 -4.21 26.02 4.05
C ASN A 149 -4.31 27.27 3.16
N SER A 150 -5.15 28.22 3.57
CA SER A 150 -5.47 29.43 2.80
C SER A 150 -4.33 30.45 2.71
N ARG A 151 -3.23 30.28 3.46
CA ARG A 151 -2.12 31.25 3.53
C ARG A 151 -1.51 31.58 2.17
N PHE A 152 -1.36 30.58 1.30
CA PHE A 152 -0.77 30.75 -0.03
C PHE A 152 -1.78 31.20 -1.10
N ARG A 153 -3.09 31.17 -0.79
CA ARG A 153 -4.14 31.50 -1.77
C ARG A 153 -4.07 32.95 -2.20
N LYS A 154 -4.08 33.90 -1.27
CA LYS A 154 -4.09 35.35 -1.60
C LYS A 154 -2.89 35.77 -2.48
N PRO A 155 -1.63 35.39 -2.15
CA PRO A 155 -0.49 35.66 -3.02
C PRO A 155 -0.63 35.03 -4.41
N LEU A 156 -1.07 33.77 -4.48
CA LEU A 156 -1.24 33.07 -5.75
C LEU A 156 -2.33 33.72 -6.61
N LEU A 157 -3.47 34.09 -6.03
CA LEU A 157 -4.53 34.82 -6.74
C LEU A 157 -4.02 36.18 -7.24
N SER A 158 -3.32 36.94 -6.40
CA SER A 158 -2.76 38.24 -6.79
C SER A 158 -1.85 38.13 -8.03
N ILE A 159 -1.00 37.11 -8.07
CA ILE A 159 -0.01 36.94 -9.14
C ILE A 159 -0.65 36.35 -10.41
N LEU A 160 -1.50 35.33 -10.28
CA LEU A 160 -2.23 34.73 -11.41
C LEU A 160 -3.18 35.75 -12.05
N ASN A 161 -3.72 36.70 -11.28
CA ASN A 161 -4.65 37.70 -11.78
C ASN A 161 -3.98 38.94 -12.42
N ARG A 162 -2.64 38.98 -12.61
CA ARG A 162 -1.91 40.13 -13.20
C ARG A 162 -2.15 40.36 -14.72
N GLY A 163 -3.25 39.82 -15.27
CA GLY A 163 -3.72 40.15 -16.62
C GLY A 163 -3.08 39.36 -17.76
N GLN A 164 -2.33 38.29 -17.47
CA GLN A 164 -1.84 37.36 -18.49
C GLN A 164 -2.91 36.29 -18.79
N GLU A 165 -2.90 35.78 -20.03
CA GLU A 165 -3.70 34.60 -20.37
C GLU A 165 -3.20 33.41 -19.55
N LEU A 166 -4.10 32.86 -18.73
CA LEU A 166 -3.80 31.71 -17.89
C LEU A 166 -3.73 30.45 -18.73
N SER A 167 -2.69 29.65 -18.49
CA SER A 167 -2.62 28.28 -19.00
C SER A 167 -3.72 27.41 -18.37
N GLY A 168 -4.07 26.31 -19.05
CA GLY A 168 -5.05 25.37 -18.50
C GLY A 168 -4.68 24.83 -17.10
N GLN A 169 -3.39 24.67 -16.81
CA GLN A 169 -2.91 24.22 -15.50
C GLN A 169 -3.13 25.29 -14.40
N GLU A 170 -2.99 26.56 -14.75
CA GLU A 170 -3.27 27.66 -13.83
C GLU A 170 -4.77 27.83 -13.59
N MET A 171 -5.59 27.64 -14.63
CA MET A 171 -7.05 27.58 -14.49
C MET A 171 -7.48 26.43 -13.57
N ASP A 172 -6.91 25.23 -13.74
CA ASP A 172 -7.17 24.08 -12.88
C ASP A 172 -6.78 24.38 -11.42
N LEU A 173 -5.65 25.06 -11.21
CA LEU A 173 -5.21 25.47 -9.87
C LEU A 173 -6.21 26.44 -9.23
N LEU A 174 -6.71 27.44 -9.97
CA LEU A 174 -7.73 28.37 -9.48
C LEU A 174 -9.04 27.65 -9.14
N LEU A 175 -9.45 26.67 -9.95
CA LEU A 175 -10.63 25.85 -9.66
C LEU A 175 -10.44 25.00 -8.39
N ILE A 176 -9.27 24.40 -8.18
CA ILE A 176 -8.95 23.69 -6.94
C ILE A 176 -8.99 24.66 -5.76
N MET A 177 -8.44 25.87 -5.90
CA MET A 177 -8.51 26.90 -4.85
C MET A 177 -9.94 27.24 -4.47
N TYR A 178 -10.80 27.43 -5.46
CA TYR A 178 -12.23 27.68 -5.30
C TYR A 178 -12.92 26.54 -4.55
N GLN A 179 -12.78 25.30 -5.02
CA GLN A 179 -13.46 24.13 -4.45
C GLN A 179 -13.05 23.82 -2.99
N GLN A 180 -11.84 24.16 -2.59
CA GLN A 180 -11.34 23.94 -1.22
C GLN A 180 -11.77 25.04 -0.25
N GLU A 181 -12.42 26.09 -0.75
CA GLU A 181 -12.92 27.18 0.08
C GLU A 181 -14.27 26.84 0.70
N LYS A 182 -14.45 27.18 1.98
CA LYS A 182 -15.73 27.00 2.67
C LYS A 182 -16.74 28.09 2.33
N GLN A 183 -16.26 29.29 2.02
CA GLN A 183 -17.08 30.45 1.70
C GLN A 183 -16.49 31.13 0.48
N HIS A 184 -17.23 31.08 -0.62
CA HIS A 184 -16.81 31.65 -1.88
C HIS A 184 -17.00 33.17 -1.86
N ASP A 185 -15.99 33.89 -2.34
CA ASP A 185 -16.09 35.33 -2.60
C ASP A 185 -16.80 35.54 -3.95
N PRO A 186 -17.95 36.25 -3.99
CA PRO A 186 -18.69 36.48 -5.23
C PRO A 186 -17.86 37.11 -6.35
N VAL A 187 -16.89 37.97 -5.99
CA VAL A 187 -16.01 38.61 -6.98
C VAL A 187 -15.11 37.56 -7.64
N PHE A 188 -14.58 36.63 -6.84
CA PHE A 188 -13.75 35.53 -7.34
C PHE A 188 -14.58 34.50 -8.13
N THR A 189 -15.79 34.18 -7.66
CA THR A 189 -16.76 33.34 -8.40
C THR A 189 -17.01 33.91 -9.79
N SER A 190 -17.31 35.21 -9.88
CA SER A 190 -17.53 35.93 -11.14
C SER A 190 -16.33 35.84 -12.08
N TYR A 191 -15.15 36.16 -11.55
CA TYR A 191 -13.92 36.15 -12.32
C TYR A 191 -13.62 34.76 -12.88
N LEU A 192 -13.73 33.71 -12.05
CA LEU A 192 -13.45 32.35 -12.45
C LEU A 192 -14.48 31.84 -13.46
N ALA A 193 -15.77 32.12 -13.25
CA ALA A 193 -16.82 31.78 -14.21
C ALA A 193 -16.54 32.41 -15.58
N ARG A 194 -16.13 33.68 -15.62
CA ARG A 194 -15.75 34.37 -16.86
C ARG A 194 -14.61 33.67 -17.59
N LEU A 195 -13.57 33.24 -16.87
CA LEU A 195 -12.43 32.54 -17.45
C LEU A 195 -12.84 31.22 -18.09
N PHE A 196 -13.61 30.38 -17.37
CA PHE A 196 -14.05 29.09 -17.88
C PHE A 196 -15.07 29.22 -19.03
N LEU A 197 -15.94 30.24 -19.01
CA LEU A 197 -16.84 30.56 -20.13
C LEU A 197 -16.07 30.97 -21.38
N ARG A 198 -15.09 31.87 -21.27
CA ARG A 198 -14.26 32.29 -22.41
C ARG A 198 -13.49 31.13 -23.01
N ALA A 199 -12.97 30.23 -22.17
CA ALA A 199 -12.31 29.02 -22.59
C ALA A 199 -13.27 27.95 -23.15
N LYS A 200 -14.59 28.16 -23.05
CA LYS A 200 -15.64 27.17 -23.38
C LYS A 200 -15.40 25.81 -22.73
N GLN A 201 -14.88 25.81 -21.51
CA GLN A 201 -14.55 24.60 -20.77
C GLN A 201 -15.70 24.21 -19.84
N TRP A 202 -16.26 23.03 -20.09
CA TRP A 202 -17.29 22.44 -19.23
C TRP A 202 -16.85 21.05 -18.74
N SER A 203 -16.98 20.83 -17.43
CA SER A 203 -16.78 19.54 -16.78
C SER A 203 -17.63 19.42 -15.52
N GLY A 204 -17.77 18.21 -14.98
CA GLY A 204 -18.43 18.01 -13.68
C GLY A 204 -17.75 18.73 -12.49
N GLN A 205 -16.53 19.25 -12.68
CA GLN A 205 -15.79 20.03 -11.68
C GLN A 205 -16.06 21.54 -11.79
N THR A 206 -16.41 22.05 -12.98
CA THR A 206 -16.73 23.47 -13.22
C THR A 206 -18.23 23.76 -13.04
N GLU A 207 -19.07 22.72 -13.10
CA GLU A 207 -20.53 22.84 -12.88
C GLU A 207 -20.90 23.52 -11.54
N PRO A 208 -20.30 23.19 -10.38
CA PRO A 208 -20.59 23.88 -9.13
C PRO A 208 -20.23 25.38 -9.16
N LEU A 209 -19.19 25.75 -9.90
CA LEU A 209 -18.79 27.15 -10.08
C LEU A 209 -19.86 27.93 -10.85
N PHE A 210 -20.35 27.39 -11.97
CA PHE A 210 -21.40 28.03 -12.75
C PHE A 210 -22.73 28.14 -11.99
N LEU A 211 -23.09 27.10 -11.23
CA LEU A 211 -24.26 27.15 -10.34
C LEU A 211 -24.12 28.24 -9.27
N SER A 212 -22.95 28.34 -8.62
CA SER A 212 -22.70 29.37 -7.61
C SER A 212 -22.78 30.78 -8.23
N ALA A 213 -22.22 30.96 -9.43
CA ALA A 213 -22.31 32.23 -10.16
C ALA A 213 -23.76 32.61 -10.53
N LEU A 214 -24.60 31.63 -10.84
CA LEU A 214 -26.04 31.85 -11.09
C LEU A 214 -26.80 32.18 -9.81
N ASP A 215 -26.48 31.52 -8.69
CA ASP A 215 -27.11 31.79 -7.39
C ASP A 215 -26.85 33.22 -6.92
N GLU A 216 -25.67 33.77 -7.21
CA GLU A 216 -25.28 35.14 -6.92
C GLU A 216 -25.89 36.19 -7.86
N LYS A 217 -26.70 35.78 -8.86
CA LYS A 217 -27.29 36.65 -9.89
C LYS A 217 -26.26 37.54 -10.59
N ASN A 218 -25.15 36.93 -10.96
CA ASN A 218 -24.03 37.59 -11.58
C ASN A 218 -24.39 38.13 -12.98
N GLU A 219 -23.67 39.14 -13.46
CA GLU A 219 -23.80 39.70 -14.83
C GLU A 219 -23.64 38.62 -15.91
N LEU A 220 -22.87 37.56 -15.61
CA LEU A 220 -22.62 36.44 -16.52
C LEU A 220 -23.77 35.43 -16.59
N SER A 221 -24.83 35.59 -15.81
CA SER A 221 -25.88 34.57 -15.66
C SER A 221 -26.52 34.17 -16.99
N GLU A 222 -26.83 35.14 -17.86
CA GLU A 222 -27.39 34.86 -19.18
C GLU A 222 -26.41 34.10 -20.09
N GLU A 223 -25.12 34.46 -20.06
CA GLU A 223 -24.08 33.78 -20.83
C GLU A 223 -23.87 32.35 -20.34
N ILE A 224 -23.88 32.13 -19.02
CA ILE A 224 -23.81 30.81 -18.39
C ILE A 224 -24.99 29.95 -18.85
N ILE A 225 -26.21 30.49 -18.83
CA ILE A 225 -27.41 29.77 -19.27
C ILE A 225 -27.29 29.37 -20.73
N LYS A 226 -26.95 30.31 -21.62
CA LYS A 226 -26.77 30.03 -23.06
C LYS A 226 -25.69 28.98 -23.33
N PHE A 227 -24.64 28.94 -22.52
CA PHE A 227 -23.55 27.97 -22.69
C PHE A 227 -23.89 26.58 -22.13
N VAL A 228 -24.46 26.50 -20.92
CA VAL A 228 -24.62 25.24 -20.18
C VAL A 228 -25.96 24.55 -20.46
N LEU A 229 -27.04 25.31 -20.68
CA LEU A 229 -28.39 24.76 -20.87
C LEU A 229 -28.47 23.72 -22.02
N PRO A 230 -27.91 23.99 -23.22
CA PRO A 230 -27.96 23.02 -24.32
C PRO A 230 -27.27 21.69 -23.98
N ILE A 231 -26.18 21.76 -23.19
CA ILE A 231 -25.45 20.57 -22.74
C ILE A 231 -26.34 19.71 -21.83
N TYR A 232 -27.10 20.34 -20.93
CA TYR A 232 -27.93 19.63 -19.96
C TYR A 232 -29.14 18.99 -20.63
N LEU A 233 -29.78 19.71 -21.56
CA LEU A 233 -30.91 19.21 -22.34
C LEU A 233 -30.49 18.08 -23.28
N ALA A 234 -29.36 18.22 -24.00
CA ALA A 234 -28.85 17.17 -24.89
C ALA A 234 -28.60 15.84 -24.16
N HIS A 235 -28.15 15.90 -22.90
CA HIS A 235 -27.93 14.71 -22.06
C HIS A 235 -29.14 14.31 -21.22
N ARG A 236 -30.25 15.07 -21.25
CA ARG A 236 -31.45 14.86 -20.43
C ARG A 236 -31.13 14.59 -18.96
N ARG A 237 -30.21 15.38 -18.38
CA ARG A 237 -29.75 15.15 -17.01
C ARG A 237 -30.85 15.48 -16.00
N THR A 238 -31.06 14.60 -15.02
CA THR A 238 -32.06 14.76 -13.94
C THR A 238 -31.46 14.63 -12.55
N ASP A 239 -30.13 14.77 -12.43
CA ASP A 239 -29.47 14.82 -11.13
C ASP A 239 -29.68 16.17 -10.43
N GLU A 240 -29.37 16.21 -9.12
CA GLU A 240 -29.59 17.39 -8.25
C GLU A 240 -29.01 18.69 -8.82
N ARG A 241 -27.82 18.64 -9.42
CA ARG A 241 -27.15 19.83 -9.95
C ARG A 241 -27.82 20.33 -11.22
N ALA A 242 -28.19 19.41 -12.11
CA ALA A 242 -28.92 19.74 -13.33
C ALA A 242 -30.30 20.34 -13.01
N LEU A 243 -31.04 19.72 -12.09
CA LEU A 243 -32.35 20.22 -11.68
C LEU A 243 -32.25 21.58 -10.98
N SER A 244 -31.23 21.80 -10.14
CA SER A 244 -30.96 23.11 -9.54
C SER A 244 -30.68 24.17 -10.60
N PHE A 245 -29.87 23.82 -11.61
CA PHE A 245 -29.58 24.70 -12.75
C PHE A 245 -30.86 25.07 -13.52
N PHE A 246 -31.69 24.08 -13.84
CA PHE A 246 -32.95 24.28 -14.55
C PHE A 246 -33.92 25.20 -13.80
N VAL A 247 -34.09 24.98 -12.49
CA VAL A 247 -34.91 25.87 -11.64
C VAL A 247 -34.40 27.30 -11.70
N LYS A 248 -33.08 27.50 -11.74
CA LYS A 248 -32.46 28.82 -11.85
C LYS A 248 -32.56 29.43 -13.23
N ALA A 249 -32.44 28.63 -14.28
CA ALA A 249 -32.61 29.07 -15.66
C ALA A 249 -34.03 29.63 -15.91
N LEU A 250 -35.05 29.09 -15.22
CA LEU A 250 -36.43 29.61 -15.30
C LEU A 250 -36.63 30.99 -14.66
N GLU A 251 -35.66 31.52 -13.89
CA GLU A 251 -35.68 32.92 -13.43
C GLU A 251 -35.36 33.90 -14.59
N PHE A 252 -34.89 33.39 -15.75
CA PHE A 252 -34.51 34.14 -16.93
C PHE A 252 -35.40 33.78 -18.13
N SER A 253 -35.40 34.62 -19.16
CA SER A 253 -36.08 34.33 -20.43
C SER A 253 -35.25 33.29 -21.22
N VAL A 254 -35.78 32.08 -21.35
CA VAL A 254 -35.16 30.96 -22.08
C VAL A 254 -36.12 30.38 -23.11
N GLU A 255 -35.61 30.08 -24.30
CA GLU A 255 -36.40 29.52 -25.41
C GLU A 255 -36.99 28.14 -25.05
N ASP A 256 -36.23 27.32 -24.31
CA ASP A 256 -36.60 25.95 -23.94
C ASP A 256 -37.43 25.85 -22.64
N GLU A 257 -38.09 26.94 -22.21
CA GLU A 257 -38.81 27.01 -20.92
C GLU A 257 -39.80 25.86 -20.72
N LYS A 258 -40.54 25.49 -21.78
CA LYS A 258 -41.52 24.39 -21.73
C LYS A 258 -40.85 23.04 -21.47
N GLU A 259 -39.75 22.75 -22.14
CA GLU A 259 -39.01 21.49 -21.97
C GLU A 259 -38.43 21.40 -20.55
N ILE A 260 -37.85 22.49 -20.05
CA ILE A 260 -37.31 22.57 -18.69
C ILE A 260 -38.40 22.28 -17.65
N LYS A 261 -39.58 22.91 -17.79
CA LYS A 261 -40.71 22.69 -16.87
C LYS A 261 -41.17 21.22 -16.87
N ILE A 262 -41.22 20.58 -18.03
CA ILE A 262 -41.58 19.15 -18.16
C ILE A 262 -40.56 18.28 -17.43
N ILE A 263 -39.26 18.52 -17.59
CA ILE A 263 -38.20 17.75 -16.93
C ILE A 263 -38.28 17.87 -15.40
N LEU A 264 -38.50 19.10 -14.89
CA LEU A 264 -38.64 19.37 -13.46
C LEU A 264 -39.88 18.68 -12.88
N ALA A 265 -41.01 18.80 -13.59
CA ALA A 265 -42.28 18.17 -13.22
C ALA A 265 -42.21 16.64 -13.23
N GLN A 266 -41.54 16.05 -14.23
CA GLN A 266 -41.28 14.61 -14.27
C GLN A 266 -40.42 14.17 -13.08
N SER A 267 -39.36 14.91 -12.77
CA SER A 267 -38.45 14.62 -11.65
C SER A 267 -39.16 14.69 -10.29
N TYR A 268 -40.15 15.57 -10.13
CA TYR A 268 -41.05 15.58 -8.98
C TYR A 268 -41.87 14.29 -8.90
N CYS A 269 -42.55 13.90 -9.99
CA CYS A 269 -43.40 12.70 -10.02
C CYS A 269 -42.62 11.41 -9.71
N GLU A 270 -41.38 11.30 -10.21
CA GLU A 270 -40.51 10.15 -9.95
C GLU A 270 -40.10 10.07 -8.47
N GLY A 271 -40.00 11.19 -7.76
CA GLY A 271 -39.73 11.26 -6.32
C GLY A 271 -38.26 11.03 -5.93
N ASN A 272 -37.33 11.08 -6.89
CA ASN A 272 -35.92 10.77 -6.67
C ASN A 272 -35.22 11.74 -5.69
N LEU A 273 -35.73 12.97 -5.57
CA LEU A 273 -35.12 14.03 -4.75
C LEU A 273 -35.60 14.07 -3.29
N VAL A 274 -36.66 13.33 -2.91
CA VAL A 274 -37.31 13.45 -1.59
C VAL A 274 -36.32 13.24 -0.44
N GLY A 275 -35.40 12.27 -0.58
CA GLY A 275 -34.39 11.97 0.43
C GLY A 275 -33.03 12.63 0.22
N VAL A 276 -32.79 13.24 -0.95
CA VAL A 276 -31.48 13.80 -1.34
C VAL A 276 -31.47 15.32 -1.20
N ALA A 277 -32.45 16.00 -1.80
CA ALA A 277 -32.58 17.45 -1.79
C ALA A 277 -34.05 17.87 -1.61
N PRO A 278 -34.60 17.81 -0.37
CA PRO A 278 -36.02 18.06 -0.10
C PRO A 278 -36.49 19.45 -0.53
N HIS A 279 -35.64 20.46 -0.39
CA HIS A 279 -35.97 21.83 -0.80
C HIS A 279 -36.08 21.95 -2.33
N LEU A 280 -35.20 21.30 -3.07
CA LEU A 280 -35.27 21.26 -4.54
C LEU A 280 -36.52 20.49 -5.00
N HIS A 281 -36.86 19.40 -4.32
CA HIS A 281 -38.08 18.64 -4.61
C HIS A 281 -39.34 19.50 -4.49
N ARG A 282 -39.45 20.35 -3.45
CA ARG A 282 -40.57 21.31 -3.29
C ARG A 282 -40.63 22.33 -4.42
N LYS A 283 -39.49 22.82 -4.92
CA LYS A 283 -39.50 23.71 -6.09
C LYS A 283 -39.99 23.01 -7.36
N CYS A 284 -39.63 21.74 -7.55
CA CYS A 284 -40.16 20.95 -8.67
C CYS A 284 -41.68 20.72 -8.52
N GLU A 285 -42.18 20.52 -7.29
CA GLU A 285 -43.60 20.42 -6.98
C GLU A 285 -44.36 21.71 -7.34
N GLU A 286 -43.85 22.87 -6.95
CA GLU A 286 -44.43 24.17 -7.29
C GLU A 286 -44.53 24.38 -8.82
N ILE A 287 -43.55 23.89 -9.57
CA ILE A 287 -43.56 23.95 -11.04
C ILE A 287 -44.56 22.95 -11.63
N PHE A 288 -44.65 21.74 -11.07
CA PHE A 288 -45.61 20.73 -11.48
C PHE A 288 -47.05 21.24 -11.39
N TYR A 289 -47.42 21.88 -10.28
CA TYR A 289 -48.78 22.40 -10.09
C TYR A 289 -49.12 23.62 -10.96
N LYS A 290 -48.11 24.26 -11.59
CA LYS A 290 -48.32 25.34 -12.57
C LYS A 290 -48.61 24.82 -13.98
N LEU A 291 -48.47 23.52 -14.23
CA LEU A 291 -48.77 22.92 -15.54
C LEU A 291 -50.27 22.67 -15.72
N GLU A 292 -50.70 22.49 -16.96
CA GLU A 292 -52.07 22.13 -17.30
C GLU A 292 -52.46 20.76 -16.72
N SER A 293 -53.73 20.58 -16.37
CA SER A 293 -54.22 19.34 -15.73
C SER A 293 -53.98 18.10 -16.59
N SER A 294 -54.11 18.22 -17.92
CA SER A 294 -53.81 17.15 -18.88
C SER A 294 -52.35 16.70 -18.80
N GLN A 295 -51.40 17.65 -18.72
CA GLN A 295 -49.97 17.38 -18.61
C GLN A 295 -49.62 16.76 -17.25
N GLN A 296 -50.28 17.20 -16.18
CA GLN A 296 -50.09 16.64 -14.85
C GLN A 296 -50.48 15.15 -14.79
N GLU A 297 -51.60 14.78 -15.40
CA GLU A 297 -52.09 13.40 -15.46
C GLU A 297 -51.15 12.51 -16.30
N GLU A 298 -50.71 13.00 -17.47
CA GLU A 298 -49.77 12.28 -18.33
C GLU A 298 -48.45 11.98 -17.61
N LEU A 299 -47.87 12.98 -16.93
CA LEU A 299 -46.60 12.84 -16.21
C LEU A 299 -46.71 11.88 -15.02
N LYS A 300 -47.83 11.91 -14.29
CA LYS A 300 -48.09 10.95 -13.20
C LYS A 300 -48.16 9.53 -13.71
N SER A 301 -48.92 9.30 -14.79
CA SER A 301 -49.03 7.97 -15.42
C SER A 301 -47.66 7.42 -15.83
N LYS A 302 -46.86 8.23 -16.52
CA LYS A 302 -45.51 7.86 -16.97
C LYS A 302 -44.54 7.58 -15.81
N ALA A 303 -44.66 8.32 -14.72
CA ALA A 303 -43.86 8.10 -13.51
C ALA A 303 -44.23 6.79 -12.81
N ASP A 304 -45.51 6.43 -12.79
CA ASP A 304 -45.97 5.17 -12.21
C ASP A 304 -45.51 3.96 -13.04
N GLU A 305 -45.59 4.04 -14.36
CA GLU A 305 -45.05 3.02 -15.27
C GLU A 305 -43.55 2.79 -15.07
N THR A 306 -42.76 3.87 -14.98
CA THR A 306 -41.31 3.79 -14.76
C THR A 306 -40.98 3.23 -13.37
N ARG A 307 -41.69 3.64 -12.31
CA ARG A 307 -41.52 3.06 -10.96
C ARG A 307 -41.81 1.57 -10.93
N ILE A 308 -42.87 1.12 -11.61
CA ILE A 308 -43.20 -0.31 -11.72
C ILE A 308 -42.09 -1.05 -12.50
N ALA A 309 -41.64 -0.50 -13.62
CA ALA A 309 -40.56 -1.07 -14.41
C ALA A 309 -39.25 -1.21 -13.61
N PHE A 310 -38.87 -0.19 -12.82
CA PHE A 310 -37.68 -0.25 -11.97
C PHE A 310 -37.80 -1.26 -10.82
N LYS A 311 -38.97 -1.39 -10.19
CA LYS A 311 -39.21 -2.43 -9.17
C LYS A 311 -39.11 -3.84 -9.75
N LEU A 312 -39.55 -4.03 -10.99
CA LEU A 312 -39.50 -5.32 -11.69
C LEU A 312 -38.10 -5.65 -12.23
N LYS A 313 -37.32 -4.64 -12.61
CA LYS A 313 -35.93 -4.80 -13.04
C LYS A 313 -35.06 -5.07 -11.81
N LYS A 314 -34.85 -6.35 -11.46
CA LYS A 314 -33.84 -6.77 -10.47
C LYS A 314 -32.44 -6.40 -10.97
N ILE A 315 -32.04 -5.15 -10.78
CA ILE A 315 -30.70 -4.67 -11.11
C ILE A 315 -29.74 -5.25 -10.07
N LYS A 316 -28.76 -6.03 -10.52
CA LYS A 316 -27.68 -6.51 -9.67
C LYS A 316 -26.74 -5.33 -9.38
N LEU A 317 -26.99 -4.62 -8.29
CA LEU A 317 -26.30 -3.38 -7.94
C LEU A 317 -24.79 -3.55 -7.72
N PHE A 318 -24.37 -4.69 -7.14
CA PHE A 318 -22.97 -4.93 -6.78
C PHE A 318 -22.32 -5.99 -7.68
N ARG A 319 -21.16 -5.63 -8.21
CA ARG A 319 -20.18 -6.59 -8.75
C ARG A 319 -19.42 -7.25 -7.59
N LYS A 320 -18.70 -8.32 -7.91
CA LYS A 320 -17.93 -9.08 -6.91
C LYS A 320 -16.79 -8.25 -6.30
N GLU A 321 -16.21 -7.35 -7.09
CA GLU A 321 -15.14 -6.42 -6.70
C GLU A 321 -15.70 -5.34 -5.75
N ASP A 322 -16.84 -4.73 -6.09
CA ASP A 322 -17.52 -3.74 -5.24
C ASP A 322 -17.84 -4.27 -3.83
N LEU A 323 -18.14 -5.57 -3.71
CA LEU A 323 -18.37 -6.22 -2.42
C LEU A 323 -17.09 -6.33 -1.57
N GLN A 324 -15.91 -6.39 -2.19
CA GLN A 324 -14.63 -6.36 -1.48
C GLN A 324 -14.30 -4.95 -1.01
N ASP A 325 -14.56 -3.94 -1.85
CA ASP A 325 -14.39 -2.53 -1.48
C ASP A 325 -15.36 -2.12 -0.38
N LEU A 326 -16.62 -2.59 -0.44
CA LEU A 326 -17.59 -2.40 0.64
C LEU A 326 -17.13 -3.03 1.95
N LYS A 327 -16.49 -4.21 1.89
CA LYS A 327 -15.89 -4.83 3.08
C LYS A 327 -14.74 -3.99 3.63
N ARG A 328 -13.89 -3.42 2.76
CA ARG A 328 -12.80 -2.52 3.19
C ARG A 328 -13.36 -1.26 3.83
N LEU A 329 -14.34 -0.60 3.21
CA LEU A 329 -15.02 0.57 3.75
C LEU A 329 -15.69 0.30 5.10
N LYS A 330 -16.33 -0.86 5.26
CA LYS A 330 -16.88 -1.28 6.57
C LYS A 330 -15.82 -1.41 7.65
N VAL A 331 -14.60 -1.84 7.28
CA VAL A 331 -13.48 -1.92 8.23
C VAL A 331 -12.94 -0.52 8.55
N GLU A 332 -12.80 0.35 7.55
CA GLU A 332 -12.33 1.73 7.73
C GLU A 332 -13.29 2.55 8.59
N MET A 333 -14.60 2.39 8.39
CA MET A 333 -15.64 3.04 9.20
C MET A 333 -15.83 2.41 10.59
N GLY A 334 -15.03 1.38 10.94
CA GLY A 334 -15.13 0.71 12.24
C GLY A 334 -16.38 -0.16 12.41
N LEU A 335 -17.17 -0.36 11.36
CA LEU A 335 -18.37 -1.22 11.36
C LEU A 335 -18.02 -2.71 11.42
N VAL A 336 -16.79 -3.09 11.03
CA VAL A 336 -16.28 -4.48 11.10
C VAL A 336 -14.81 -4.50 11.52
N THR A 337 -14.47 -5.16 12.62
CA THR A 337 -13.09 -5.38 13.04
C THR A 337 -12.53 -6.66 12.38
N THR A 338 -11.78 -6.53 11.29
CA THR A 338 -11.10 -7.70 10.69
C THR A 338 -9.74 -7.97 11.35
N LYS A 339 -9.46 -9.25 11.62
CA LYS A 339 -8.19 -9.79 12.18
C LYS A 339 -6.93 -9.35 11.44
N ILE A 340 -7.05 -8.91 10.18
CA ILE A 340 -5.94 -8.46 9.32
C ILE A 340 -5.41 -7.08 9.75
N SER A 341 -6.28 -6.21 10.29
CA SER A 341 -5.88 -4.88 10.78
C SER A 341 -4.93 -4.96 12.00
N LEU A 342 -5.08 -6.00 12.82
CA LEU A 342 -4.19 -6.30 13.96
C LEU A 342 -2.80 -6.75 13.51
N ILE A 343 -2.73 -7.59 12.47
CA ILE A 343 -1.46 -8.09 11.92
C ILE A 343 -0.67 -6.95 11.29
N MET A 344 -1.33 -6.07 10.52
CA MET A 344 -0.67 -4.93 9.89
C MET A 344 -0.17 -3.91 10.93
N LYS A 345 -0.94 -3.67 12.00
CA LYS A 345 -0.48 -2.87 13.15
C LYS A 345 0.73 -3.50 13.84
N GLY A 346 0.78 -4.82 13.98
CA GLY A 346 1.93 -5.55 14.53
C GLY A 346 3.21 -5.39 13.71
N ILE A 347 3.11 -5.51 12.38
CA ILE A 347 4.25 -5.36 11.47
C ILE A 347 4.78 -3.91 11.46
N ILE A 348 3.88 -2.93 11.41
CA ILE A 348 4.24 -1.50 11.47
C ILE A 348 4.89 -1.15 12.81
N TRP A 349 4.35 -1.67 13.91
CA TRP A 349 4.92 -1.50 15.25
C TRP A 349 6.32 -2.12 15.35
N PHE A 350 6.51 -3.32 14.81
CA PHE A 350 7.82 -3.98 14.80
C PHE A 350 8.85 -3.19 13.98
N GLY A 351 8.48 -2.70 12.79
CA GLY A 351 9.34 -1.87 11.95
C GLY A 351 9.71 -0.52 12.58
N LEU A 352 8.76 0.17 13.22
CA LEU A 352 9.01 1.41 13.95
C LEU A 352 9.90 1.19 15.19
N ARG A 353 9.69 0.08 15.90
CA ARG A 353 10.50 -0.30 17.06
C ARG A 353 11.94 -0.61 16.66
N LEU A 354 12.14 -1.34 15.57
CA LEU A 354 13.48 -1.63 15.04
C LEU A 354 14.24 -0.36 14.64
N ARG A 355 13.54 0.61 14.03
CA ARG A 355 14.12 1.91 13.65
C ARG A 355 14.53 2.76 14.86
N ASN A 356 13.69 2.80 15.90
CA ASN A 356 13.99 3.58 17.11
C ASN A 356 15.05 2.88 17.99
N SER A 357 15.08 1.55 18.02
CA SER A 357 16.12 0.77 18.70
C SER A 357 17.48 0.88 18.02
N GLY A 358 17.52 0.99 16.68
CA GLY A 358 18.78 1.15 15.94
C GLY A 358 19.59 2.36 16.36
N LYS A 359 18.94 3.52 16.63
CA LYS A 359 19.63 4.73 17.10
C LYS A 359 20.24 4.54 18.49
N TRP A 360 19.53 3.86 19.39
CA TRP A 360 20.01 3.57 20.75
C TRP A 360 21.17 2.57 20.75
N VAL A 361 21.09 1.52 19.93
CA VAL A 361 22.17 0.52 19.80
C VAL A 361 23.43 1.14 19.19
N LEU A 362 23.30 1.99 18.18
CA LEU A 362 24.45 2.63 17.51
C LEU A 362 25.15 3.63 18.44
N LEU A 363 24.40 4.41 19.21
CA LEU A 363 24.96 5.29 20.25
C LEU A 363 25.67 4.49 21.35
N LYS A 364 25.08 3.38 21.82
CA LYS A 364 25.71 2.47 22.80
C LYS A 364 27.01 1.84 22.27
N ILE A 365 27.07 1.50 20.99
CA ILE A 365 28.28 0.96 20.34
C ILE A 365 29.35 2.03 20.21
N LEU A 366 28.98 3.27 19.84
CA LEU A 366 29.89 4.41 19.77
C LEU A 366 30.43 4.80 21.16
N ASP A 367 29.58 4.87 22.18
CA ASP A 367 29.95 5.12 23.56
C ASP A 367 30.86 4.01 24.09
N GLY A 368 30.56 2.75 23.74
CA GLY A 368 31.39 1.59 24.05
C GLY A 368 32.76 1.64 23.37
N ALA A 369 32.83 2.04 22.10
CA ALA A 369 34.07 2.20 21.35
C ALA A 369 34.92 3.37 21.87
N TYR A 370 34.28 4.49 22.24
CA TYR A 370 34.93 5.64 22.86
C TYR A 370 35.51 5.29 24.24
N LEU A 371 34.73 4.62 25.10
CA LEU A 371 35.20 4.14 26.40
C LEU A 371 36.29 3.07 26.25
N PHE A 372 36.21 2.18 25.26
CA PHE A 372 37.23 1.18 24.97
C PHE A 372 38.55 1.83 24.49
N GLY A 373 38.47 2.89 23.70
CA GLY A 373 39.64 3.65 23.24
C GLY A 373 40.48 4.23 24.39
N ASN A 374 39.84 4.66 25.47
CA ASN A 374 40.47 5.28 26.64
C ASN A 374 40.98 4.30 27.71
N LEU A 375 40.84 2.98 27.52
CA LEU A 375 41.33 1.97 28.46
C LEU A 375 42.83 1.69 28.29
N SER A 376 43.50 1.34 29.38
CA SER A 376 44.91 0.89 29.36
C SER A 376 45.05 -0.45 28.61
N PHE A 377 46.23 -0.71 28.02
CA PHE A 377 46.47 -1.87 27.14
C PHE A 377 46.10 -3.23 27.78
N LYS A 378 46.43 -3.41 29.08
CA LYS A 378 46.04 -4.60 29.86
C LYS A 378 44.52 -4.73 30.02
N LYS A 379 43.83 -3.60 30.26
CA LYS A 379 42.37 -3.58 30.39
C LYS A 379 41.69 -3.87 29.06
N LYS A 380 42.17 -3.29 27.95
CA LYS A 380 41.71 -3.59 26.58
C LYS A 380 41.76 -5.08 26.26
N PHE A 381 42.86 -5.74 26.62
CA PHE A 381 43.02 -7.19 26.41
C PHE A 381 42.03 -8.00 27.27
N THR A 382 41.80 -7.61 28.52
CA THR A 382 40.80 -8.28 29.38
C THR A 382 39.37 -8.05 28.92
N THR A 383 38.97 -6.86 28.49
CA THR A 383 37.62 -6.63 27.94
C THR A 383 37.44 -7.38 26.62
N PHE A 384 38.48 -7.41 25.79
CA PHE A 384 38.46 -8.20 24.55
C PHE A 384 38.34 -9.70 24.86
N ALA A 385 39.08 -10.23 25.83
CA ALA A 385 38.97 -11.62 26.27
C ALA A 385 37.58 -11.94 26.83
N ILE A 386 36.99 -11.06 27.65
CA ILE A 386 35.64 -11.24 28.20
C ILE A 386 34.59 -11.22 27.07
N VAL A 387 34.69 -10.29 26.12
CA VAL A 387 33.78 -10.20 24.98
C VAL A 387 33.94 -11.42 24.06
N SER A 388 35.17 -11.86 23.81
CA SER A 388 35.44 -13.09 23.06
C SER A 388 34.91 -14.33 23.78
N ILE A 389 35.00 -14.41 25.11
CA ILE A 389 34.37 -15.47 25.90
C ILE A 389 32.84 -15.40 25.79
N PHE A 390 32.23 -14.21 25.80
CA PHE A 390 30.79 -14.06 25.59
C PHE A 390 30.35 -14.44 24.17
N ILE A 391 31.16 -14.15 23.15
CA ILE A 391 30.94 -14.57 21.77
C ILE A 391 31.06 -16.10 21.66
N VAL A 392 32.10 -16.69 22.28
CA VAL A 392 32.27 -18.15 22.34
C VAL A 392 31.11 -18.80 23.09
N ILE A 393 30.69 -18.29 24.25
CA ILE A 393 29.52 -18.80 24.99
C ILE A 393 28.23 -18.63 24.18
N GLY A 394 28.05 -17.52 23.45
CA GLY A 394 26.90 -17.30 22.57
C GLY A 394 26.87 -18.24 21.37
N VAL A 395 28.04 -18.63 20.84
CA VAL A 395 28.19 -19.63 19.78
C VAL A 395 28.04 -21.05 20.34
N SER A 396 28.59 -21.35 21.52
CA SER A 396 28.45 -22.62 22.23
C SER A 396 27.02 -22.86 22.75
N PHE A 397 26.24 -21.82 23.05
CA PHE A 397 24.80 -21.96 23.33
C PHE A 397 24.01 -22.42 22.10
N LYS A 398 24.51 -22.15 20.88
CA LYS A 398 23.94 -22.65 19.63
C LYS A 398 24.26 -24.12 19.40
N GLU A 399 25.36 -24.63 19.96
CA GLU A 399 25.76 -26.04 19.93
C GLU A 399 25.19 -26.87 21.10
N VAL A 400 25.01 -26.28 22.28
CA VAL A 400 24.40 -26.97 23.45
C VAL A 400 22.87 -26.92 23.41
N TRP A 401 22.28 -25.93 22.73
CA TRP A 401 20.84 -25.88 22.44
C TRP A 401 20.51 -26.17 20.98
N SER A 402 21.33 -27.00 20.33
CA SER A 402 20.86 -27.87 19.27
C SER A 402 20.82 -29.29 19.85
N PRO A 403 19.65 -29.81 20.28
CA PRO A 403 19.56 -31.24 20.50
C PRO A 403 19.86 -31.87 19.15
N ASN A 404 20.82 -32.79 19.13
CA ASN A 404 21.09 -33.71 18.03
C ASN A 404 19.78 -34.17 17.40
N TYR A 405 19.33 -33.50 16.33
CA TYR A 405 18.22 -33.96 15.51
C TYR A 405 18.78 -35.00 14.52
N GLY A 406 19.30 -36.07 15.11
CA GLY A 406 20.10 -37.09 14.47
C GLY A 406 20.26 -38.33 15.34
N GLN A 407 19.35 -38.57 16.28
CA GLN A 407 19.10 -39.86 16.93
C GLN A 407 17.72 -39.79 17.61
N GLU A 408 16.65 -39.81 16.81
CA GLU A 408 15.36 -40.21 17.35
C GLU A 408 15.43 -41.71 17.62
N LYS A 409 15.46 -42.05 18.91
CA LYS A 409 15.20 -43.38 19.44
C LYS A 409 14.03 -44.02 18.70
N ASP A 410 14.28 -45.22 18.21
CA ASP A 410 13.27 -46.18 17.78
C ASP A 410 12.13 -46.28 18.78
N ILE A 411 10.97 -45.72 18.42
CA ILE A 411 9.67 -46.21 18.88
C ILE A 411 8.74 -46.24 17.67
N PHE A 412 9.00 -47.19 16.77
CA PHE A 412 7.99 -47.69 15.82
C PHE A 412 7.58 -49.08 16.31
N GLN A 413 6.56 -49.13 17.17
CA GLN A 413 5.84 -50.38 17.42
C GLN A 413 4.93 -50.66 16.23
N GLY A 414 5.33 -51.64 15.42
CA GLY A 414 4.46 -52.42 14.55
C GLY A 414 4.10 -51.78 13.21
N SER A 415 5.06 -51.68 12.28
CA SER A 415 4.89 -52.02 10.84
C SER A 415 6.18 -51.71 10.07
N SER A 416 6.61 -52.64 9.21
CA SER A 416 7.92 -52.61 8.54
C SER A 416 8.09 -51.45 7.55
N VAL A 417 9.05 -50.57 7.84
CA VAL A 417 9.52 -49.52 6.92
C VAL A 417 10.49 -50.15 5.92
N ILE A 418 10.12 -50.23 4.65
CA ILE A 418 11.04 -50.64 3.57
C ILE A 418 11.65 -49.39 2.95
N SER A 419 12.94 -49.16 3.23
CA SER A 419 13.80 -48.20 2.52
C SER A 419 13.96 -48.62 1.06
N SER A 420 13.68 -47.71 0.13
CA SER A 420 13.94 -47.90 -1.30
C SER A 420 15.31 -47.33 -1.66
N GLY A 421 16.35 -48.15 -1.47
CA GLY A 421 17.61 -48.02 -2.20
C GLY A 421 17.44 -48.48 -3.65
N SER A 422 18.18 -47.87 -4.57
CA SER A 422 18.26 -48.22 -5.99
C SER A 422 18.63 -49.70 -6.18
N ILE A 423 17.81 -50.46 -6.90
CA ILE A 423 18.13 -51.84 -7.29
C ILE A 423 17.71 -52.07 -8.76
N GLU A 424 18.65 -52.62 -9.51
CA GLU A 424 18.62 -52.98 -10.92
C GLU A 424 17.55 -54.01 -11.31
N ARG A 425 17.31 -54.09 -12.63
CA ARG A 425 16.38 -55.00 -13.29
C ARG A 425 16.79 -56.47 -13.09
N LYS A 426 15.98 -57.22 -12.34
CA LYS A 426 15.78 -58.67 -12.55
C LYS A 426 14.29 -58.97 -12.75
N LYS A 427 14.00 -59.74 -13.80
CA LYS A 427 12.66 -60.11 -14.27
C LYS A 427 12.19 -61.31 -13.42
N GLY A 428 11.34 -61.07 -12.41
CA GLY A 428 10.79 -62.15 -11.57
C GLY A 428 9.83 -61.67 -10.47
N SER A 429 8.53 -61.74 -10.75
CA SER A 429 7.38 -61.39 -9.89
C SER A 429 7.29 -59.93 -9.38
N ARG A 430 6.29 -59.19 -9.87
CA ARG A 430 5.95 -57.83 -9.38
C ARG A 430 4.77 -57.95 -8.42
N VAL A 431 4.86 -57.27 -7.27
CA VAL A 431 3.79 -57.16 -6.28
C VAL A 431 3.08 -55.82 -6.47
N PHE A 432 1.76 -55.84 -6.58
CA PHE A 432 0.92 -54.67 -6.75
C PHE A 432 0.42 -54.17 -5.39
N THR A 433 0.46 -52.87 -5.18
CA THR A 433 0.12 -52.23 -3.89
C THR A 433 -0.79 -51.04 -4.15
N VAL A 434 -1.75 -50.80 -3.26
CA VAL A 434 -2.73 -49.72 -3.43
C VAL A 434 -2.27 -48.50 -2.65
N GLN A 435 -1.88 -47.43 -3.34
CA GLN A 435 -1.53 -46.16 -2.75
C GLN A 435 -2.78 -45.29 -2.58
N ILE A 436 -3.04 -44.85 -1.35
CA ILE A 436 -4.27 -44.17 -0.96
C ILE A 436 -4.06 -42.66 -0.77
N ALA A 437 -2.86 -42.26 -0.35
CA ALA A 437 -2.52 -40.85 -0.13
C ALA A 437 -1.02 -40.60 -0.27
N ALA A 438 -0.64 -39.35 -0.52
CA ALA A 438 0.73 -38.87 -0.42
C ALA A 438 0.71 -37.47 0.23
N VAL A 439 1.50 -37.30 1.29
CA VAL A 439 1.61 -36.04 2.05
C VAL A 439 3.08 -35.64 2.21
N ASP A 440 3.35 -34.36 2.45
CA ASP A 440 4.69 -33.78 2.53
C ASP A 440 5.26 -33.74 3.96
N SER A 441 4.48 -34.14 4.97
CA SER A 441 4.89 -34.20 6.38
C SER A 441 4.66 -35.56 7.03
N ALA A 442 5.65 -36.04 7.79
CA ALA A 442 5.55 -37.28 8.57
C ALA A 442 4.42 -37.23 9.62
N LYS A 443 4.23 -36.06 10.25
CA LYS A 443 3.20 -35.86 11.27
C LYS A 443 1.79 -35.99 10.68
N GLU A 444 1.60 -35.51 9.45
CA GLU A 444 0.33 -35.67 8.74
C GLU A 444 0.10 -37.11 8.27
N ALA A 445 1.17 -37.78 7.81
CA ALA A 445 1.09 -39.19 7.44
C ALA A 445 0.65 -40.05 8.64
N ASN A 446 1.22 -39.82 9.82
CA ASN A 446 0.86 -40.56 11.04
C ASN A 446 -0.59 -40.29 11.47
N LYS A 447 -1.07 -39.04 11.40
CA LYS A 447 -2.48 -38.72 11.66
C LYS A 447 -3.43 -39.43 10.68
N LEU A 448 -3.03 -39.55 9.41
CA LEU A 448 -3.82 -40.27 8.41
C LEU A 448 -3.83 -41.79 8.65
N VAL A 449 -2.71 -42.38 9.06
CA VAL A 449 -2.64 -43.79 9.46
C VAL A 449 -3.59 -44.08 10.61
N GLU A 450 -3.54 -43.27 11.68
CA GLU A 450 -4.43 -43.41 12.84
C GLU A 450 -5.91 -43.32 12.44
N LYS A 451 -6.26 -42.36 11.59
CA LYS A 451 -7.63 -42.20 11.09
C LYS A 451 -8.10 -43.40 10.25
N LEU A 452 -7.21 -44.02 9.48
CA LEU A 452 -7.54 -45.16 8.62
C LEU A 452 -7.56 -46.47 9.42
N LYS A 453 -6.72 -46.63 10.44
CA LYS A 453 -6.79 -47.73 11.42
C LYS A 453 -8.14 -47.72 12.16
N ARG A 454 -8.61 -46.55 12.59
CA ARG A 454 -9.97 -46.38 13.18
C ARG A 454 -11.12 -46.77 12.24
N LYS A 455 -10.86 -46.90 10.93
CA LYS A 455 -11.83 -47.37 9.93
C LYS A 455 -11.67 -48.87 9.59
N ASN A 456 -10.95 -49.63 10.42
CA ASN A 456 -10.63 -51.05 10.22
C ASN A 456 -10.02 -51.31 8.84
N ILE A 457 -8.96 -50.58 8.48
CA ILE A 457 -8.10 -50.89 7.34
C ILE A 457 -6.80 -51.47 7.88
N GLU A 458 -6.56 -52.75 7.63
CA GLU A 458 -5.36 -53.47 8.05
C GLU A 458 -4.28 -53.43 6.96
N ASN A 459 -3.02 -53.69 7.31
CA ASN A 459 -1.88 -53.72 6.39
C ASN A 459 -1.52 -52.37 5.71
N LEU A 460 -1.66 -51.26 6.46
CA LEU A 460 -1.16 -49.93 6.10
C LEU A 460 0.35 -49.82 6.35
N TYR A 461 1.09 -49.25 5.39
CA TYR A 461 2.48 -48.87 5.59
C TYR A 461 2.83 -47.59 4.83
N VAL A 462 3.85 -46.87 5.31
CA VAL A 462 4.30 -45.59 4.75
C VAL A 462 5.62 -45.78 4.00
N VAL A 463 5.71 -45.22 2.80
CA VAL A 463 6.94 -45.21 2.00
C VAL A 463 7.43 -43.78 1.84
N LYS A 464 8.67 -43.51 2.28
CA LYS A 464 9.35 -42.23 2.10
C LYS A 464 10.01 -42.18 0.72
N SER A 465 9.77 -41.11 -0.06
CA SER A 465 10.40 -40.91 -1.38
C SER A 465 10.81 -39.46 -1.59
N LYS A 466 11.89 -39.19 -2.35
CA LYS A 466 12.40 -37.83 -2.58
C LYS A 466 11.49 -37.06 -3.56
N ARG A 467 11.22 -35.78 -3.29
CA ARG A 467 10.43 -34.88 -4.16
C ARG A 467 11.36 -34.08 -5.09
N SER A 468 10.93 -33.79 -6.32
CA SER A 468 11.75 -33.04 -7.30
C SER A 468 12.01 -31.59 -6.90
N GLN A 469 11.09 -30.98 -6.16
CA GLN A 469 11.17 -29.59 -5.65
C GLN A 469 11.87 -29.48 -4.28
N GLY A 470 12.58 -30.52 -3.84
CA GLY A 470 13.14 -30.61 -2.49
C GLY A 470 12.14 -31.19 -1.46
N GLY A 471 12.67 -31.86 -0.43
CA GLY A 471 11.87 -32.54 0.61
C GLY A 471 11.47 -33.99 0.29
N HIS A 472 10.59 -34.57 1.11
CA HIS A 472 10.16 -35.96 1.01
C HIS A 472 8.64 -36.11 0.91
N TRP A 473 8.17 -37.01 0.05
CA TRP A 473 6.81 -37.52 0.06
C TRP A 473 6.70 -38.73 1.00
N PHE A 474 5.69 -38.70 1.86
CA PHE A 474 5.24 -39.83 2.66
C PHE A 474 4.00 -40.44 1.99
N LYS A 475 4.19 -41.55 1.29
CA LYS A 475 3.17 -42.24 0.50
C LYS A 475 2.54 -43.35 1.33
N LEU A 476 1.23 -43.29 1.54
CA LEU A 476 0.47 -44.29 2.28
C LEU A 476 -0.02 -45.40 1.35
N ARG A 477 0.34 -46.65 1.65
CA ARG A 477 0.01 -47.83 0.86
C ARG A 477 -0.69 -48.89 1.70
N VAL A 478 -1.56 -49.66 1.06
CA VAL A 478 -2.33 -50.75 1.68
C VAL A 478 -2.24 -52.00 0.83
N GLY A 479 -1.93 -53.10 1.50
CA GLY A 479 -1.91 -54.44 0.92
C GLY A 479 -0.78 -54.69 -0.08
N LYS A 480 -0.51 -55.96 -0.30
CA LYS A 480 0.46 -56.47 -1.27
C LYS A 480 -0.20 -57.62 -2.03
N PHE A 481 -0.44 -57.42 -3.32
CA PHE A 481 -1.22 -58.33 -4.16
C PHE A 481 -0.36 -58.92 -5.27
N SER A 482 -0.60 -60.18 -5.62
CA SER A 482 0.13 -60.88 -6.68
C SER A 482 -0.29 -60.45 -8.10
N SER A 483 -1.47 -59.84 -8.26
CA SER A 483 -1.96 -59.34 -9.55
C SER A 483 -2.57 -57.94 -9.43
N LYS A 484 -2.51 -57.18 -10.53
CA LYS A 484 -3.12 -55.84 -10.64
C LYS A 484 -4.64 -55.89 -10.47
N ILE A 485 -5.27 -56.97 -10.95
CA ILE A 485 -6.73 -57.18 -10.87
C ILE A 485 -7.17 -57.31 -9.41
N LYS A 486 -6.51 -58.16 -8.61
CA LYS A 486 -6.82 -58.31 -7.18
C LYS A 486 -6.59 -57.02 -6.38
N ALA A 487 -5.53 -56.27 -6.71
CA ALA A 487 -5.29 -54.96 -6.10
C ALA A 487 -6.40 -53.95 -6.44
N SER A 488 -6.90 -53.99 -7.67
CA SER A 488 -7.97 -53.12 -8.16
C SER A 488 -9.31 -53.44 -7.51
N GLU A 489 -9.67 -54.73 -7.41
CA GLU A 489 -10.90 -55.18 -6.74
C GLU A 489 -10.92 -54.74 -5.27
N PHE A 490 -9.82 -54.96 -4.56
CA PHE A 490 -9.66 -54.52 -3.18
C PHE A 490 -9.76 -52.98 -3.04
N ALA A 491 -9.14 -52.23 -3.95
CA ALA A 491 -9.19 -50.77 -3.93
C ALA A 491 -10.61 -50.24 -4.22
N ASN A 492 -11.34 -50.89 -5.13
CA ASN A 492 -12.72 -50.56 -5.43
C ASN A 492 -13.64 -50.85 -4.24
N GLN A 493 -13.41 -51.92 -3.48
CA GLN A 493 -14.13 -52.18 -2.22
C GLN A 493 -13.87 -51.10 -1.16
N LEU A 494 -12.65 -50.56 -1.07
CA LEU A 494 -12.32 -49.45 -0.16
C LEU A 494 -13.00 -48.12 -0.54
N ILE A 495 -13.21 -47.87 -1.83
CA ILE A 495 -13.99 -46.73 -2.31
C ILE A 495 -15.49 -46.96 -2.06
N ALA A 496 -16.02 -48.13 -2.40
CA ALA A 496 -17.44 -48.46 -2.23
C ALA A 496 -17.88 -48.39 -0.77
N SER A 497 -17.01 -48.82 0.16
CA SER A 497 -17.22 -48.70 1.61
C SER A 497 -16.99 -47.28 2.17
N LYS A 498 -16.75 -46.28 1.31
CA LYS A 498 -16.46 -44.87 1.66
C LYS A 498 -15.30 -44.70 2.66
N LYS A 499 -14.42 -45.70 2.74
CA LYS A 499 -13.26 -45.68 3.63
C LYS A 499 -12.16 -44.78 3.06
N VAL A 500 -12.03 -44.75 1.74
CA VAL A 500 -11.03 -43.99 0.96
C VAL A 500 -11.72 -43.22 -0.17
N LYS A 501 -11.18 -42.05 -0.55
CA LYS A 501 -11.73 -41.24 -1.66
C LYS A 501 -11.19 -41.63 -3.03
N ASN A 502 -9.87 -41.80 -3.17
CA ASN A 502 -9.18 -42.12 -4.42
C ASN A 502 -8.03 -43.09 -4.15
N TYR A 503 -7.60 -43.84 -5.17
CA TYR A 503 -6.43 -44.73 -5.07
C TYR A 503 -5.58 -44.74 -6.36
N PHE A 504 -4.33 -45.19 -6.23
CA PHE A 504 -3.42 -45.48 -7.33
C PHE A 504 -2.73 -46.83 -7.12
N ILE A 505 -2.73 -47.71 -8.12
CA ILE A 505 -2.05 -49.01 -8.02
C ILE A 505 -0.59 -48.84 -8.46
N THR A 506 0.35 -49.19 -7.58
CA THR A 506 1.78 -49.17 -7.87
C THR A 506 2.34 -50.60 -7.89
N ALA A 507 3.05 -50.97 -8.95
CA ALA A 507 3.81 -52.20 -9.02
C ALA A 507 5.20 -52.02 -8.41
N ILE A 508 5.58 -52.90 -7.50
CA ILE A 508 6.89 -52.93 -6.85
C ILE A 508 7.53 -54.29 -7.19
N PRO A 509 8.83 -54.36 -7.50
CA PRO A 509 9.51 -55.66 -7.59
C PRO A 509 9.39 -56.41 -6.26
N LYS A 510 9.11 -57.72 -6.30
CA LYS A 510 9.14 -58.56 -5.10
C LYS A 510 10.59 -58.58 -4.61
N LYS A 511 10.82 -58.14 -3.37
CA LYS A 511 12.11 -58.31 -2.68
C LYS A 511 12.26 -59.75 -2.24
#